data_AF-A0A7E4VLZ6-F1
#
_entry.id   AF-A0A7E4VLZ6-F1
#
_cell.length_a   1.000
_cell.length_b   1.000
_cell.length_c   1.000
_cell.angle_alpha   90.00
_cell.angle_beta   90.00
_cell.angle_gamma   90.00
#
_symmetry.space_group_name_H-M   'P 1'
#
loop_
_entity.id
_entity.type
_entity.pdbx_description
1 polymer ?
#
loop_
_entity_poly.entity_id
_entity_poly.type
_entity_poly.pdbx_seq_one_letter_code
_entity_poly.pdbx_strand_id
1 'polypeptide(L)'
;MKYLVAFLIFAVAITASAHFGYPYLLGMTDDARLAIIESAIAKNSKSAPSEGASAAAVPSAACNYAQFTNYLAQFALEAGFDQSVNYTNNGDELVYEVNALFKSLETSSDPTTAFDKFCVAQRQFFNLLDVDQIEGCINAPALVSWGYSDNQAVKTVQFFSQVNYQCTAGFRTYIGNFGGYLNAYAANINVLNKCEDTFNATLSTSPRDPCPAVDTYTTCVGSVYKNVSVDQAWTACEVVRKTNLVVFHECRGVFLCQLAAFTS
;
A
#
# COMPACT_ATOMS: atom_id res chain seq x y z
N MET A 1 37.41 -4.71 -28.76
CA MET A 1 37.39 -5.38 -27.43
C MET A 1 37.53 -4.41 -26.24
N LYS A 2 37.03 -3.17 -26.31
CA LYS A 2 36.99 -2.24 -25.15
C LYS A 2 35.57 -1.94 -24.65
N TYR A 3 34.54 -2.39 -25.36
CA TYR A 3 33.13 -2.17 -25.00
C TYR A 3 32.44 -3.38 -24.34
N LEU A 4 33.11 -4.54 -24.28
CA LEU A 4 32.52 -5.75 -23.69
C LEU A 4 32.69 -5.83 -22.16
N VAL A 5 33.63 -5.06 -21.58
CA VAL A 5 33.94 -5.13 -20.14
C VAL A 5 33.00 -4.24 -19.31
N ALA A 6 32.42 -3.19 -19.89
CA ALA A 6 31.46 -2.32 -19.21
C ALA A 6 30.10 -3.00 -18.96
N PHE A 7 29.69 -3.92 -19.84
CA PHE A 7 28.43 -4.66 -19.67
C PHE A 7 28.52 -5.75 -18.58
N LEU A 8 29.71 -6.31 -18.35
CA LEU A 8 29.91 -7.35 -17.34
C LEU A 8 30.02 -6.80 -15.91
N ILE A 9 30.40 -5.53 -15.73
CA ILE A 9 30.42 -4.91 -14.40
C ILE A 9 29.00 -4.50 -13.93
N PHE A 10 28.09 -4.19 -14.87
CA PHE A 10 26.68 -3.94 -14.53
C PHE A 10 25.87 -5.21 -14.27
N ALA A 11 26.26 -6.35 -14.86
CA ALA A 11 25.56 -7.63 -14.67
C ALA A 11 25.91 -8.34 -13.35
N VAL A 12 27.03 -8.00 -12.70
CA VAL A 12 27.52 -8.70 -11.49
C VAL A 12 27.08 -8.02 -10.18
N ALA A 13 26.38 -6.88 -10.25
CA ALA A 13 25.83 -6.20 -9.06
C ALA A 13 24.37 -6.59 -8.72
N ILE A 14 23.75 -7.54 -9.44
CA ILE A 14 22.32 -7.87 -9.28
C ILE A 14 22.08 -9.10 -8.39
N THR A 15 23.09 -9.88 -8.03
CA THR A 15 22.89 -11.16 -7.32
C THR A 15 23.11 -11.13 -5.79
N ALA A 16 23.21 -9.95 -5.17
CA ALA A 16 23.36 -9.86 -3.71
C ALA A 16 22.68 -8.62 -3.11
N SER A 17 21.36 -8.52 -3.30
CA SER A 17 20.51 -7.67 -2.46
C SER A 17 19.12 -8.29 -2.35
N ALA A 18 19.08 -9.52 -1.82
CA ALA A 18 17.87 -10.09 -1.29
C ALA A 18 17.47 -9.28 -0.04
N HIS A 19 16.24 -8.76 -0.03
CA HIS A 19 15.49 -8.25 1.14
C HIS A 19 15.56 -6.75 1.50
N PHE A 20 16.19 -5.88 0.69
CA PHE A 20 15.90 -4.45 0.79
C PHE A 20 14.74 -4.10 -0.15
N GLY A 21 13.52 -4.41 0.31
CA GLY A 21 12.28 -4.11 -0.40
C GLY A 21 12.16 -2.60 -0.59
N TYR A 22 12.22 -2.16 -1.84
CA TYR A 22 11.93 -0.78 -2.23
C TYR A 22 10.42 -0.57 -2.12
N PRO A 23 9.90 0.18 -1.14
CA PRO A 23 8.48 0.31 -0.96
C PRO A 23 7.94 1.46 -1.84
N TYR A 24 7.65 1.19 -3.11
CA TYR A 24 6.76 2.07 -3.90
C TYR A 24 5.34 2.03 -3.32
N LEU A 25 4.99 0.87 -2.76
CA LEU A 25 4.01 0.73 -1.70
C LEU A 25 4.70 1.03 -0.38
N LEU A 26 4.54 2.25 0.13
CA LEU A 26 5.24 2.75 1.32
C LEU A 26 5.02 1.84 2.54
N GLY A 27 6.05 1.03 2.80
CA GLY A 27 6.42 0.44 4.07
C GLY A 27 5.47 -0.60 4.63
N MET A 28 5.83 -1.88 4.58
CA MET A 28 5.12 -2.97 5.29
C MET A 28 6.08 -4.06 5.81
N THR A 29 7.37 -3.76 5.96
CA THR A 29 8.38 -4.82 6.14
C THR A 29 8.74 -5.15 7.59
N ASP A 30 8.21 -4.44 8.60
CA ASP A 30 8.68 -4.65 9.98
C ASP A 30 7.76 -5.53 10.83
N ASP A 31 8.33 -6.63 11.36
CA ASP A 31 7.74 -7.49 12.39
C ASP A 31 7.29 -6.71 13.64
N ALA A 32 7.93 -5.57 13.94
CA ALA A 32 7.52 -4.69 15.03
C ALA A 32 6.14 -4.06 14.80
N ARG A 33 5.81 -3.71 13.53
CA ARG A 33 4.48 -3.21 13.18
C ARG A 33 3.44 -4.30 13.33
N LEU A 34 3.78 -5.57 13.06
CA LEU A 34 2.86 -6.68 13.27
C LEU A 34 2.46 -6.81 14.74
N ALA A 35 3.39 -6.71 15.68
CA ALA A 35 3.06 -6.74 17.12
C ALA A 35 2.15 -5.57 17.53
N ILE A 36 2.34 -4.39 16.94
CA ILE A 36 1.48 -3.22 17.16
C ILE A 36 0.10 -3.43 16.53
N ILE A 37 0.05 -3.95 15.30
CA ILE A 37 -1.17 -4.31 14.56
C ILE A 37 -1.96 -5.36 15.35
N GLU A 38 -1.34 -6.43 15.80
CA GLU A 38 -1.95 -7.46 16.65
C GLU A 38 -2.48 -6.84 17.94
N SER A 39 -1.75 -5.91 18.57
CA SER A 39 -2.23 -5.18 19.75
C SER A 39 -3.42 -4.26 19.45
N ALA A 40 -3.46 -3.64 18.27
CA ALA A 40 -4.54 -2.77 17.80
C ALA A 40 -5.77 -3.58 17.41
N ILE A 41 -5.61 -4.70 16.70
CA ILE A 41 -6.67 -5.68 16.37
C ILE A 41 -7.23 -6.27 17.66
N ALA A 42 -6.38 -6.69 18.61
CA ALA A 42 -6.81 -7.23 19.90
C ALA A 42 -7.53 -6.19 20.77
N LYS A 43 -7.27 -4.89 20.59
CA LYS A 43 -8.05 -3.82 21.22
C LYS A 43 -9.37 -3.58 20.49
N ASN A 44 -9.37 -3.55 19.16
CA ASN A 44 -10.58 -3.32 18.36
C ASN A 44 -11.59 -4.48 18.48
N SER A 45 -11.12 -5.70 18.73
CA SER A 45 -12.01 -6.82 19.09
C SER A 45 -12.57 -6.74 20.52
N LYS A 46 -11.91 -5.98 21.42
CA LYS A 46 -12.34 -5.77 22.82
C LYS A 46 -13.08 -4.45 23.05
N SER A 47 -12.94 -3.46 22.16
CA SER A 47 -13.61 -2.16 22.21
C SER A 47 -14.92 -2.11 21.41
N ALA A 48 -15.41 -3.26 20.91
CA ALA A 48 -16.81 -3.40 20.54
C ALA A 48 -17.65 -2.96 21.75
N PRO A 49 -18.43 -1.86 21.64
CA PRO A 49 -19.03 -1.23 22.80
C PRO A 49 -20.06 -2.17 23.43
N SER A 50 -19.76 -2.66 24.64
CA SER A 50 -20.79 -3.08 25.57
C SER A 50 -21.44 -1.80 26.12
N GLU A 51 -22.51 -1.33 25.47
CA GLU A 51 -23.67 -0.65 26.08
C GLU A 51 -24.46 0.16 25.03
N GLY A 52 -25.71 -0.25 24.81
CA GLY A 52 -26.83 0.65 24.51
C GLY A 52 -27.12 1.05 23.07
N ALA A 53 -26.14 1.14 22.17
CA ALA A 53 -26.40 1.33 20.75
C ALA A 53 -26.28 -0.01 20.05
N SER A 54 -27.38 -0.51 19.47
CA SER A 54 -27.32 -1.54 18.44
C SER A 54 -26.43 -0.96 17.32
N ALA A 55 -25.13 -1.26 17.39
CA ALA A 55 -24.36 -1.48 16.19
C ALA A 55 -25.13 -2.61 15.51
N ALA A 56 -26.05 -2.24 14.62
CA ALA A 56 -26.46 -3.16 13.58
C ALA A 56 -25.13 -3.62 13.01
N ALA A 57 -24.76 -4.87 13.29
CA ALA A 57 -23.67 -5.51 12.59
C ALA A 57 -23.98 -5.20 11.14
N VAL A 58 -23.18 -4.33 10.50
CA VAL A 58 -23.30 -4.11 9.07
C VAL A 58 -23.28 -5.54 8.55
N PRO A 59 -24.39 -6.03 7.93
CA PRO A 59 -24.40 -7.39 7.45
C PRO A 59 -23.25 -7.41 6.46
N SER A 60 -22.11 -7.98 6.85
CA SER A 60 -20.98 -8.11 5.95
C SER A 60 -21.58 -8.91 4.82
N ALA A 61 -21.76 -8.29 3.66
CA ALA A 61 -22.29 -9.01 2.52
C ALA A 61 -21.43 -10.26 2.39
N ALA A 62 -22.08 -11.42 2.32
CA ALA A 62 -21.36 -12.68 2.38
C ALA A 62 -20.40 -12.71 1.20
N CYS A 63 -19.09 -12.63 1.48
CA CYS A 63 -18.09 -12.74 0.45
C CYS A 63 -18.14 -14.14 -0.16
N ASN A 64 -18.25 -14.18 -1.48
CA ASN A 64 -18.01 -15.37 -2.26
C ASN A 64 -16.49 -15.53 -2.46
N TYR A 65 -15.85 -16.20 -1.51
CA TYR A 65 -14.39 -16.35 -1.51
C TYR A 65 -13.83 -17.02 -2.78
N ALA A 66 -14.58 -17.97 -3.36
CA ALA A 66 -14.19 -18.62 -4.62
C ALA A 66 -14.21 -17.62 -5.79
N GLN A 67 -15.17 -16.70 -5.81
CA GLN A 67 -15.23 -15.63 -6.79
C GLN A 67 -14.10 -14.61 -6.58
N PHE A 68 -13.85 -14.21 -5.32
CA PHE A 68 -12.73 -13.32 -4.98
C PHE A 68 -11.38 -13.86 -5.44
N THR A 69 -11.05 -15.12 -5.13
CA THR A 69 -9.77 -15.72 -5.51
C THR A 69 -9.63 -15.89 -7.03
N ASN A 70 -10.71 -16.22 -7.74
CA ASN A 70 -10.72 -16.23 -9.21
C ASN A 70 -10.43 -14.84 -9.79
N TYR A 71 -11.09 -13.80 -9.29
CA TYR A 71 -10.84 -12.43 -9.76
C TYR A 71 -9.48 -11.90 -9.35
N LEU A 72 -8.93 -12.33 -8.20
CA LEU A 72 -7.57 -11.99 -7.80
C LEU A 72 -6.54 -12.58 -8.77
N ALA A 73 -6.75 -13.82 -9.23
CA ALA A 73 -5.90 -14.44 -10.24
C ALA A 73 -6.00 -13.72 -11.60
N GLN A 74 -7.20 -13.30 -12.01
CA GLN A 74 -7.39 -12.49 -13.22
C GLN A 74 -6.71 -11.13 -13.11
N PHE A 75 -6.85 -10.45 -11.97
CA PHE A 75 -6.13 -9.21 -11.68
C PHE A 75 -4.63 -9.38 -11.81
N ALA A 76 -4.05 -10.41 -11.18
CA ALA A 76 -2.61 -10.67 -11.25
C ALA A 76 -2.14 -10.90 -12.70
N LEU A 77 -2.92 -11.65 -13.50
CA LEU A 77 -2.66 -11.84 -14.93
C LEU A 77 -2.70 -10.52 -15.72
N GLU A 78 -3.75 -9.71 -15.55
CA GLU A 78 -3.94 -8.45 -16.27
C GLU A 78 -2.94 -7.36 -15.83
N ALA A 79 -2.54 -7.37 -14.55
CA ALA A 79 -1.51 -6.50 -13.98
C ALA A 79 -0.09 -6.92 -14.40
N GLY A 80 0.08 -8.09 -15.02
CA GLY A 80 1.36 -8.60 -15.50
C GLY A 80 2.27 -9.18 -14.41
N PHE A 81 1.69 -9.67 -13.31
CA PHE A 81 2.43 -10.31 -12.23
C PHE A 81 2.91 -11.71 -12.61
N ASP A 82 3.88 -12.27 -11.87
CA ASP A 82 4.36 -13.63 -12.08
C ASP A 82 3.23 -14.67 -11.90
N GLN A 83 2.93 -15.43 -12.96
CA GLN A 83 1.87 -16.44 -12.97
C GLN A 83 2.27 -17.75 -12.28
N SER A 84 3.53 -17.90 -11.86
CA SER A 84 4.01 -19.05 -11.08
C SER A 84 3.71 -18.91 -9.58
N VAL A 85 3.33 -17.71 -9.13
CA VAL A 85 3.05 -17.39 -7.73
C VAL A 85 1.55 -17.53 -7.44
N ASN A 86 1.22 -18.09 -6.27
CA ASN A 86 -0.14 -18.07 -5.75
C ASN A 86 -0.33 -16.85 -4.85
N TYR A 87 -1.14 -15.89 -5.30
CA TYR A 87 -1.49 -14.67 -4.56
C TYR A 87 -2.58 -14.88 -3.51
N THR A 88 -3.24 -16.05 -3.51
CA THR A 88 -4.20 -16.43 -2.47
C THR A 88 -3.46 -16.62 -1.15
N ASN A 89 -3.92 -15.97 -0.08
CA ASN A 89 -3.30 -15.97 1.25
C ASN A 89 -1.87 -15.38 1.29
N ASN A 90 -1.48 -14.59 0.28
CA ASN A 90 -0.10 -14.11 0.14
C ASN A 90 -0.04 -12.60 -0.18
N GLY A 91 -0.34 -11.79 0.84
CA GLY A 91 -0.25 -10.33 0.76
C GLY A 91 1.17 -9.81 0.54
N ASP A 92 2.20 -10.53 1.01
CA ASP A 92 3.60 -10.20 0.74
C ASP A 92 3.93 -10.22 -0.74
N GLU A 93 3.50 -11.26 -1.46
CA GLU A 93 3.77 -11.34 -2.90
C GLU A 93 2.99 -10.29 -3.71
N LEU A 94 1.77 -9.93 -3.28
CA LEU A 94 1.05 -8.80 -3.89
C LEU A 94 1.84 -7.49 -3.76
N VAL A 95 2.39 -7.23 -2.58
CA VAL A 95 3.21 -6.04 -2.32
C VAL A 95 4.51 -6.09 -3.12
N TYR A 96 5.15 -7.27 -3.16
CA TYR A 96 6.38 -7.50 -3.92
C TYR A 96 6.18 -7.25 -5.42
N GLU A 97 5.16 -7.83 -6.03
CA GLU A 97 4.91 -7.71 -7.48
C GLU A 97 4.61 -6.27 -7.90
N VAL A 98 3.84 -5.51 -7.12
CA VAL A 98 3.64 -4.08 -7.44
C VAL A 98 4.91 -3.27 -7.24
N ASN A 99 5.71 -3.55 -6.22
CA ASN A 99 7.00 -2.89 -6.07
C ASN A 99 7.95 -3.23 -7.24
N ALA A 100 7.95 -4.48 -7.71
CA ALA A 100 8.71 -4.92 -8.87
C ALA A 100 8.22 -4.25 -10.16
N LEU A 101 6.90 -4.13 -10.34
CA LEU A 101 6.29 -3.37 -11.42
C LEU A 101 6.80 -1.93 -11.40
N PHE A 102 6.59 -1.18 -10.31
CA PHE A 102 7.02 0.21 -10.21
C PHE A 102 8.53 0.38 -10.39
N LYS A 103 9.33 -0.57 -9.91
CA LYS A 103 10.78 -0.59 -10.15
C LYS A 103 11.11 -0.70 -11.63
N SER A 104 10.43 -1.58 -12.35
CA SER A 104 10.61 -1.70 -13.80
C SER A 104 10.27 -0.40 -14.54
N LEU A 105 9.31 0.37 -14.02
CA LEU A 105 8.89 1.64 -14.60
C LEU A 105 9.96 2.74 -14.50
N GLU A 106 10.86 2.70 -13.53
CA GLU A 106 11.99 3.65 -13.44
C GLU A 106 12.88 3.63 -14.69
N THR A 107 12.98 2.47 -15.34
CA THR A 107 13.81 2.26 -16.54
C THR A 107 12.99 2.14 -17.82
N SER A 108 11.66 2.21 -17.73
CA SER A 108 10.77 2.08 -18.87
C SER A 108 10.85 3.32 -19.77
N SER A 109 10.82 3.12 -21.08
CA SER A 109 10.65 4.23 -22.04
C SER A 109 9.22 4.77 -22.07
N ASP A 110 8.26 4.04 -21.49
CA ASP A 110 6.85 4.43 -21.39
C ASP A 110 6.23 3.97 -20.06
N PRO A 111 6.61 4.59 -18.93
CA PRO A 111 6.14 4.18 -17.61
C PRO A 111 4.65 4.50 -17.39
N THR A 112 4.15 5.54 -18.06
CA THR A 112 2.75 5.98 -17.97
C THR A 112 1.79 4.95 -18.54
N THR A 113 2.07 4.39 -19.73
CA THR A 113 1.21 3.35 -20.32
C THR A 113 1.19 2.08 -19.46
N ALA A 114 2.31 1.69 -18.87
CA ALA A 114 2.36 0.51 -18.01
C ALA A 114 1.61 0.74 -16.69
N PHE A 115 1.70 1.93 -16.08
CA PHE A 115 0.87 2.29 -14.93
C PHE A 115 -0.63 2.36 -15.28
N ASP A 116 -0.99 2.90 -16.44
CA ASP A 116 -2.39 2.90 -16.90
C ASP A 116 -2.94 1.48 -17.07
N LYS A 117 -2.18 0.57 -17.70
CA LYS A 117 -2.55 -0.85 -17.80
C LYS A 117 -2.79 -1.50 -16.45
N PHE A 118 -1.90 -1.27 -15.48
CA PHE A 118 -2.09 -1.73 -14.11
C PHE A 118 -3.39 -1.21 -13.50
N CYS A 119 -3.70 0.07 -13.71
CA CYS A 119 -4.94 0.66 -13.22
C CYS A 119 -6.19 0.20 -13.97
N VAL A 120 -6.08 -0.18 -15.24
CA VAL A 120 -7.17 -0.85 -15.97
C VAL A 120 -7.49 -2.20 -15.32
N ALA A 121 -6.47 -3.03 -15.05
CA ALA A 121 -6.63 -4.32 -14.36
C ALA A 121 -7.27 -4.15 -12.97
N GLN A 122 -6.81 -3.18 -12.18
CA GLN A 122 -7.39 -2.88 -10.87
C GLN A 122 -8.87 -2.51 -10.96
N ARG A 123 -9.26 -1.64 -11.91
CA ARG A 123 -10.66 -1.27 -12.09
C ARG A 123 -11.51 -2.46 -12.53
N GLN A 124 -10.99 -3.31 -13.41
CA GLN A 124 -11.66 -4.55 -13.82
C GLN A 124 -11.91 -5.47 -12.62
N PHE A 125 -10.91 -5.66 -11.77
CA PHE A 125 -11.05 -6.43 -10.53
C PHE A 125 -12.17 -5.90 -9.62
N PHE A 126 -12.20 -4.59 -9.33
CA PHE A 126 -13.24 -3.99 -8.49
C PHE A 126 -14.63 -4.05 -9.14
N ASN A 127 -14.71 -3.89 -10.46
CA ASN A 127 -15.97 -4.01 -11.20
C ASN A 127 -16.54 -5.44 -11.20
N LEU A 128 -15.66 -6.45 -11.23
CA LEU A 128 -16.06 -7.86 -11.18
C LEU A 128 -16.55 -8.27 -9.79
N LEU A 129 -15.92 -7.75 -8.73
CA LEU A 129 -16.34 -8.03 -7.36
C LEU A 129 -17.70 -7.42 -7.05
N ASP A 130 -17.99 -6.19 -7.46
CA ASP A 130 -19.10 -5.36 -6.93
C ASP A 130 -18.84 -4.83 -5.50
N VAL A 131 -19.61 -3.83 -5.09
CA VAL A 131 -19.40 -3.11 -3.81
C VAL A 131 -19.60 -4.03 -2.61
N ASP A 132 -20.59 -4.92 -2.66
CA ASP A 132 -20.93 -5.82 -1.57
C ASP A 132 -19.81 -6.85 -1.36
N GLN A 133 -19.28 -7.42 -2.45
CA GLN A 133 -18.13 -8.32 -2.35
C GLN A 133 -16.85 -7.59 -1.97
N ILE A 134 -16.63 -6.33 -2.39
CA ILE A 134 -15.45 -5.57 -1.96
C ILE A 134 -15.45 -5.42 -0.43
N GLU A 135 -16.56 -4.97 0.16
CA GLU A 135 -16.65 -4.79 1.61
C GLU A 135 -16.57 -6.13 2.35
N GLY A 136 -17.21 -7.18 1.81
CA GLY A 136 -17.21 -8.52 2.39
C GLY A 136 -15.87 -9.27 2.26
N CYS A 137 -15.14 -9.07 1.17
CA CYS A 137 -13.92 -9.83 0.85
C CYS A 137 -12.62 -9.10 1.21
N ILE A 138 -12.56 -7.77 1.04
CA ILE A 138 -11.34 -6.98 1.25
C ILE A 138 -11.39 -6.34 2.64
N ASN A 139 -11.47 -7.19 3.67
CA ASN A 139 -11.33 -6.80 5.07
C ASN A 139 -10.53 -7.86 5.83
N ALA A 140 -9.74 -7.42 6.82
CA ALA A 140 -8.82 -8.32 7.50
C ALA A 140 -9.52 -9.48 8.24
N PRO A 141 -10.63 -9.26 8.99
CA PRO A 141 -11.35 -10.36 9.65
C PRO A 141 -11.83 -11.46 8.70
N ALA A 142 -12.38 -11.10 7.54
CA ALA A 142 -12.85 -12.07 6.56
C ALA A 142 -11.69 -12.87 5.95
N LEU A 143 -10.59 -12.20 5.57
CA LEU A 143 -9.39 -12.86 5.06
C LEU A 143 -8.78 -13.84 6.09
N VAL A 144 -8.72 -13.45 7.37
CA VAL A 144 -8.26 -14.36 8.44
C VAL A 144 -9.17 -15.60 8.54
N SER A 145 -10.50 -15.43 8.39
CA SER A 145 -11.44 -16.56 8.38
C SER A 145 -11.23 -17.55 7.23
N TRP A 146 -10.52 -17.14 6.16
CA TRP A 146 -10.13 -17.99 5.03
C TRP A 146 -8.67 -18.46 5.07
N GLY A 147 -8.01 -18.31 6.21
CA GLY A 147 -6.68 -18.88 6.46
C GLY A 147 -5.51 -17.97 6.10
N TYR A 148 -5.74 -16.67 5.91
CA TYR A 148 -4.65 -15.70 5.95
C TYR A 148 -4.14 -15.59 7.39
N SER A 149 -2.83 -15.40 7.59
CA SER A 149 -2.36 -14.89 8.88
C SER A 149 -2.77 -13.42 9.04
N ASP A 150 -2.84 -12.93 10.27
CA ASP A 150 -3.20 -11.53 10.55
C ASP A 150 -2.34 -10.54 9.74
N ASN A 151 -1.04 -10.81 9.63
CA ASN A 151 -0.12 -10.02 8.82
C ASN A 151 -0.49 -10.02 7.34
N GLN A 152 -0.73 -11.20 6.76
CA GLN A 152 -1.08 -11.33 5.34
C GLN A 152 -2.42 -10.65 5.04
N ALA A 153 -3.40 -10.82 5.92
CA ALA A 153 -4.70 -10.19 5.80
C ALA A 153 -4.59 -8.65 5.78
N VAL A 154 -3.83 -8.08 6.73
CA VAL A 154 -3.61 -6.63 6.79
C VAL A 154 -2.85 -6.14 5.55
N LYS A 155 -1.80 -6.86 5.11
CA LYS A 155 -1.06 -6.56 3.88
C LYS A 155 -1.95 -6.53 2.66
N THR A 156 -2.84 -7.51 2.49
CA THR A 156 -3.78 -7.57 1.36
C THR A 156 -4.76 -6.39 1.39
N VAL A 157 -5.32 -6.02 2.54
CA VAL A 157 -6.25 -4.88 2.62
C VAL A 157 -5.53 -3.55 2.38
N GLN A 158 -4.32 -3.40 2.94
CA GLN A 158 -3.48 -2.22 2.72
C GLN A 158 -3.08 -2.06 1.25
N PHE A 159 -2.68 -3.15 0.61
CA PHE A 159 -2.43 -3.22 -0.82
C PHE A 159 -3.62 -2.70 -1.61
N PHE A 160 -4.81 -3.26 -1.40
CA PHE A 160 -6.01 -2.86 -2.14
C PHE A 160 -6.46 -1.42 -1.84
N SER A 161 -6.30 -0.95 -0.59
CA SER A 161 -6.54 0.44 -0.21
C SER A 161 -5.65 1.41 -1.00
N GLN A 162 -4.36 1.09 -1.08
CA GLN A 162 -3.38 1.91 -1.80
C GLN A 162 -3.64 1.94 -3.30
N VAL A 163 -3.70 0.78 -3.95
CA VAL A 163 -3.85 0.70 -5.41
C VAL A 163 -5.19 1.29 -5.86
N ASN A 164 -6.26 1.12 -5.06
CA ASN A 164 -7.54 1.75 -5.33
C ASN A 164 -7.43 3.27 -5.34
N TYR A 165 -6.75 3.88 -4.37
CA TYR A 165 -6.56 5.34 -4.39
C TYR A 165 -5.71 5.79 -5.57
N GLN A 166 -4.57 5.12 -5.81
CA GLN A 166 -3.64 5.46 -6.90
C GLN A 166 -4.31 5.36 -8.27
N CYS A 167 -5.18 4.37 -8.49
CA CYS A 167 -5.87 4.13 -9.75
C CYS A 167 -7.23 4.82 -9.90
N THR A 168 -7.69 5.54 -8.87
CA THR A 168 -8.93 6.33 -8.91
C THR A 168 -8.66 7.82 -8.62
N ALA A 169 -8.83 8.27 -7.38
CA ALA A 169 -8.72 9.67 -6.99
C ALA A 169 -7.32 10.26 -7.24
N GLY A 170 -6.26 9.46 -7.08
CA GLY A 170 -4.88 9.86 -7.35
C GLY A 170 -4.45 9.71 -8.81
N PHE A 171 -5.25 9.06 -9.66
CA PHE A 171 -4.81 8.60 -10.97
C PHE A 171 -4.29 9.72 -11.87
N ARG A 172 -5.05 10.83 -11.96
CA ARG A 172 -4.67 11.98 -12.80
C ARG A 172 -3.35 12.60 -12.35
N THR A 173 -3.12 12.70 -11.04
CA THR A 173 -1.87 13.21 -10.47
C THR A 173 -0.70 12.31 -10.83
N TYR A 174 -0.86 10.99 -10.62
CA TYR A 174 0.16 10.00 -10.93
C TYR A 174 0.51 9.99 -12.42
N ILE A 175 -0.48 9.88 -13.32
CA ILE A 175 -0.24 9.86 -14.77
C ILE A 175 0.43 11.16 -15.24
N GLY A 176 0.01 12.32 -14.72
CA GLY A 176 0.55 13.61 -15.10
C GLY A 176 1.98 13.86 -14.60
N ASN A 177 2.39 13.21 -13.50
CA ASN A 177 3.67 13.46 -12.84
C ASN A 177 4.50 12.18 -12.63
N PHE A 178 4.22 11.09 -13.36
CA PHE A 178 4.76 9.77 -13.02
C PHE A 178 6.28 9.72 -12.99
N GLY A 179 6.94 10.31 -13.99
CA GLY A 179 8.41 10.41 -14.01
C GLY A 179 8.96 11.26 -12.87
N GLY A 180 8.28 12.35 -12.51
CA GLY A 180 8.64 13.18 -11.35
C GLY A 180 8.47 12.43 -10.03
N TYR A 181 7.40 11.65 -9.90
CA TYR A 181 7.14 10.78 -8.76
C TYR A 181 8.24 9.74 -8.59
N LEU A 182 8.59 8.99 -9.65
CA LEU A 182 9.64 7.97 -9.60
C LEU A 182 11.01 8.60 -9.27
N ASN A 183 11.35 9.73 -9.89
CA ASN A 183 12.60 10.43 -9.61
C ASN A 183 12.67 10.94 -8.16
N ALA A 184 11.58 11.53 -7.65
CA ALA A 184 11.53 11.99 -6.26
C ALA A 184 11.65 10.84 -5.27
N TYR A 185 10.99 9.71 -5.55
CA TYR A 185 11.12 8.48 -4.77
C TYR A 185 12.58 7.99 -4.73
N ALA A 186 13.20 7.78 -5.90
CA ALA A 186 14.57 7.29 -6.01
C ALA A 186 15.58 8.23 -5.32
N ALA A 187 15.43 9.55 -5.49
CA ALA A 187 16.30 10.54 -4.90
C ALA A 187 16.17 10.65 -3.37
N ASN A 188 15.03 10.27 -2.79
CA ASN A 188 14.72 10.46 -1.38
C ASN A 188 14.40 9.16 -0.63
N ILE A 189 14.81 8.01 -1.16
CA ILE A 189 14.55 6.70 -0.54
C ILE A 189 15.01 6.64 0.93
N ASN A 190 16.16 7.23 1.26
CA ASN A 190 16.66 7.29 2.63
C ASN A 190 15.78 8.16 3.54
N VAL A 191 15.16 9.21 3.00
CA VAL A 191 14.21 10.06 3.76
C VAL A 191 12.92 9.31 4.00
N LEU A 192 12.40 8.60 2.99
CA LEU A 192 11.20 7.76 3.10
C LEU A 192 11.39 6.65 4.14
N ASN A 193 12.53 5.95 4.10
CA ASN A 193 12.88 4.94 5.11
C ASN A 193 12.93 5.57 6.51
N LYS A 194 13.55 6.75 6.66
CA LYS A 194 13.58 7.47 7.93
C LYS A 194 12.18 7.88 8.41
N CYS A 195 11.28 8.27 7.51
CA CYS A 195 9.88 8.55 7.84
C CYS A 195 9.22 7.31 8.46
N GLU A 196 9.43 6.14 7.85
CA GLU A 196 8.92 4.85 8.34
C GLU A 196 9.57 4.42 9.67
N ASP A 197 10.89 4.50 9.80
CA ASP A 197 11.60 4.17 11.04
C ASP A 197 11.07 5.01 12.22
N THR A 198 10.87 6.31 11.97
CA THR A 198 10.35 7.25 12.98
C THR A 198 8.91 6.90 13.36
N PHE A 199 8.09 6.53 12.37
CA PHE A 199 6.72 6.06 12.60
C PHE A 199 6.70 4.80 13.46
N ASN A 200 7.49 3.79 13.10
CA ASN A 200 7.59 2.52 13.82
C ASN A 200 8.10 2.70 15.25
N ALA A 201 9.12 3.54 15.44
CA ALA A 201 9.64 3.89 16.76
C ALA A 201 8.59 4.61 17.62
N THR A 202 7.82 5.52 17.03
CA THR A 202 6.76 6.26 17.74
C THR A 202 5.64 5.32 18.18
N LEU A 203 5.18 4.43 17.30
CA LEU A 203 4.16 3.44 17.64
C LEU A 203 4.64 2.45 18.72
N SER A 204 5.92 2.09 18.71
CA SER A 204 6.50 1.18 19.72
C SER A 204 6.53 1.80 21.11
N THR A 205 6.68 3.12 21.20
CA THR A 205 6.73 3.85 22.48
C THR A 205 5.36 4.35 22.94
N SER A 206 4.44 4.64 22.01
CA SER A 206 3.10 5.18 22.30
C SER A 206 1.97 4.42 21.58
N PRO A 207 1.78 3.11 21.85
CA PRO A 207 0.80 2.29 21.13
C PRO A 207 -0.67 2.56 21.52
N ARG A 208 -0.95 3.56 22.36
CA ARG A 208 -2.30 3.93 22.81
C ARG A 208 -2.90 5.10 22.05
N ASP A 209 -2.08 5.88 21.36
CA ASP A 209 -2.52 7.02 20.56
C ASP A 209 -1.71 7.03 19.26
N PRO A 210 -2.06 6.19 18.27
CA PRO A 210 -1.29 6.05 17.03
C PRO A 210 -1.47 7.24 16.08
N CYS A 211 -2.49 8.08 16.28
CA CYS A 211 -2.87 9.08 15.29
C CYS A 211 -1.86 10.21 15.07
N PRO A 212 -1.19 10.75 16.11
CA PRO A 212 -0.07 11.68 15.91
C PRO A 212 1.09 11.05 15.12
N ALA A 213 1.35 9.75 15.30
CA ALA A 213 2.38 9.04 14.55
C ALA A 213 1.99 8.92 13.07
N VAL A 214 0.72 8.57 12.79
CA VAL A 214 0.18 8.50 11.42
C VAL A 214 0.24 9.87 10.74
N ASP A 215 -0.12 10.95 11.44
CA ASP A 215 -0.04 12.32 10.90
C ASP A 215 1.39 12.72 10.54
N THR A 216 2.32 12.47 11.46
CA THR A 216 3.75 12.73 11.24
C THR A 216 4.28 11.94 10.05
N TYR A 217 3.91 10.66 9.94
CA TYR A 217 4.36 9.80 8.86
C TYR A 217 3.83 10.24 7.49
N THR A 218 2.52 10.47 7.40
CA THR A 218 1.86 10.89 6.15
C THR A 218 2.41 12.25 5.67
N THR A 219 2.61 13.20 6.58
CA THR A 219 3.22 14.51 6.29
C THR A 219 4.68 14.38 5.84
N CYS A 220 5.47 13.54 6.51
CA CYS A 220 6.87 13.27 6.15
C CYS A 220 6.97 12.74 4.71
N VAL A 221 6.13 11.76 4.36
CA VAL A 221 6.05 11.24 2.99
C VAL A 221 5.63 12.31 2.00
N GLY A 222 4.54 13.05 2.25
CA GLY A 222 4.09 14.10 1.34
C GLY A 222 5.19 15.14 1.05
N SER A 223 5.99 15.46 2.07
CA SER A 223 7.08 16.44 1.96
C SER A 223 8.18 16.04 0.97
N VAL A 224 8.38 14.75 0.72
CA VAL A 224 9.34 14.23 -0.28
C VAL A 224 8.92 14.62 -1.70
N TYR A 225 7.62 14.68 -1.95
CA TYR A 225 7.06 14.92 -3.28
C TYR A 225 6.65 16.38 -3.53
N LYS A 226 6.86 17.28 -2.57
CA LYS A 226 6.51 18.72 -2.71
C LYS A 226 7.18 19.39 -3.90
N ASN A 227 8.40 18.96 -4.24
CA ASN A 227 9.16 19.51 -5.37
C ASN A 227 8.69 18.95 -6.72
N VAL A 228 7.84 17.91 -6.73
CA VAL A 228 7.19 17.42 -7.95
C VAL A 228 5.99 18.29 -8.26
N SER A 229 5.04 18.36 -7.31
CA SER A 229 3.93 19.30 -7.29
C SER A 229 3.21 19.22 -5.93
N VAL A 230 2.43 20.26 -5.60
CA VAL A 230 1.55 20.23 -4.41
C VAL A 230 0.55 19.07 -4.50
N ASP A 231 -0.02 18.84 -5.68
CA ASP A 231 -0.94 17.72 -5.90
C ASP A 231 -0.24 16.37 -5.69
N GLN A 232 1.00 16.19 -6.15
CA GLN A 232 1.74 14.94 -5.94
C GLN A 232 2.08 14.72 -4.46
N ALA A 233 2.44 15.77 -3.72
CA ALA A 233 2.63 15.72 -2.27
C ALA A 233 1.36 15.30 -1.53
N TRP A 234 0.24 15.93 -1.86
CA TRP A 234 -1.07 15.57 -1.31
C TRP A 234 -1.45 14.12 -1.65
N THR A 235 -1.31 13.72 -2.91
CA THR A 235 -1.61 12.35 -3.36
C THR A 235 -0.74 11.30 -2.65
N ALA A 236 0.57 11.53 -2.52
CA ALA A 236 1.46 10.61 -1.79
C ALA A 236 1.08 10.52 -0.31
N CYS A 237 0.72 11.64 0.30
CA CYS A 237 0.24 11.68 1.68
C CYS A 237 -1.07 10.89 1.85
N GLU A 238 -2.06 11.11 0.98
CA GLU A 238 -3.36 10.44 1.02
C GLU A 238 -3.26 8.93 0.79
N VAL A 239 -2.34 8.48 -0.07
CA VAL A 239 -2.02 7.06 -0.23
C VAL A 239 -1.64 6.46 1.12
N VAL A 240 -0.62 7.02 1.78
CA VAL A 240 -0.13 6.52 3.07
C VAL A 240 -1.21 6.59 4.13
N ARG A 241 -2.00 7.67 4.12
CA ARG A 241 -3.10 7.86 5.06
C ARG A 241 -4.11 6.73 4.92
N LYS A 242 -4.60 6.48 3.70
CA LYS A 242 -5.60 5.43 3.44
C LYS A 242 -5.06 4.03 3.74
N THR A 243 -3.77 3.78 3.49
CA THR A 243 -3.12 2.52 3.86
C THR A 243 -3.10 2.34 5.38
N ASN A 244 -2.67 3.34 6.14
CA ASN A 244 -2.60 3.24 7.61
C ASN A 244 -3.98 3.22 8.28
N LEU A 245 -4.99 3.87 7.70
CA LEU A 245 -6.36 3.83 8.20
C LEU A 245 -7.02 2.45 8.08
N VAL A 246 -6.40 1.48 7.40
CA VAL A 246 -6.80 0.07 7.45
C VAL A 246 -6.54 -0.54 8.83
N VAL A 247 -5.49 -0.08 9.52
CA VAL A 247 -5.09 -0.58 10.84
C VAL A 247 -5.59 0.34 11.94
N PHE A 248 -5.40 1.65 11.76
CA PHE A 248 -5.69 2.68 12.76
C PHE A 248 -7.00 3.40 12.41
N HIS A 249 -8.12 2.68 12.43
CA HIS A 249 -9.43 3.21 12.05
C HIS A 249 -9.86 4.42 12.91
N GLU A 250 -9.42 4.47 14.17
CA GLU A 250 -9.65 5.59 15.10
C GLU A 250 -9.07 6.92 14.60
N CYS A 251 -8.09 6.88 13.69
CA CYS A 251 -7.45 8.08 13.16
C CYS A 251 -8.20 8.73 11.99
N ARG A 252 -9.37 8.21 11.60
CA ARG A 252 -10.19 8.77 10.51
C ARG A 252 -10.63 10.22 10.74
N GLY A 253 -10.76 10.64 12.00
CA GLY A 253 -11.19 11.99 12.39
C GLY A 253 -10.05 13.02 12.51
N VAL A 254 -8.80 12.61 12.34
CA VAL A 254 -7.64 13.51 12.44
C VAL A 254 -7.40 14.19 11.09
N PHE A 255 -7.09 15.50 11.12
CA PHE A 255 -6.74 16.28 9.93
C PHE A 255 -5.35 15.92 9.41
N LEU A 256 -5.28 14.77 8.77
CA LEU A 256 -4.08 14.23 8.12
C LEU A 256 -3.90 14.90 6.74
N CYS A 257 -2.65 15.06 6.30
CA CYS A 257 -2.29 15.58 4.97
C CYS A 257 -2.59 17.05 4.69
N GLN A 258 -2.60 17.95 5.67
CA GLN A 258 -2.99 19.36 5.46
C GLN A 258 -2.29 20.02 4.27
N LEU A 259 -3.06 20.56 3.30
CA LEU A 259 -2.53 21.26 2.11
C LEU A 259 -1.54 22.37 2.47
N ALA A 260 -1.79 23.05 3.60
CA ALA A 260 -0.92 24.10 4.11
C ALA A 260 0.52 23.63 4.36
N ALA A 261 0.73 22.35 4.69
CA ALA A 261 2.04 21.76 4.89
C ALA A 261 2.85 21.62 3.58
N PHE A 262 2.19 21.75 2.42
CA PHE A 262 2.81 21.58 1.11
C PHE A 262 2.90 22.87 0.29
N THR A 263 2.26 23.95 0.74
CA THR A 263 2.23 25.25 0.04
C THR A 263 3.22 26.29 0.58
N SER A 264 3.98 25.97 1.64
CA SER A 264 4.99 26.84 2.26
C SER A 264 6.38 26.60 1.71
#